data_AF-A0A351F9M8-F1
#
_entry.id   AF-A0A351F9M8-F1
#
_cell.length_a   1.000
_cell.length_b   1.000
_cell.length_c   1.000
_cell.angle_alpha   90.00
_cell.angle_beta   90.00
_cell.angle_gamma   90.00
#
_symmetry.space_group_name_H-M   'P 1'
#
loop_
_entity.id
_entity.type
_entity.pdbx_description
1 polymer ?
#
loop_
_entity_poly.entity_id
_entity_poly.type
_entity_poly.pdbx_seq_one_letter_code
_entity_poly.pdbx_strand_id
1 'polypeptide(L)'
;CVLVIALTVVGSNYINLSSRYAIRKGEPTIQSQAAEYIKSHNPDGVILNYGCLDCGLYLAADQIPQFKHFETQNLLYDKYPENIDEQKRYVEQHLADYVVVVPLPKTNINKIMENCPALKTDYTVVLTGKIPLHDLGIKAKELNISFYLFELKEN
;
A
#
# COMPACT_ATOMS: atom_id res chain seq x y z
N CYS A 1 -23.23 18.52 -33.21
CA CYS A 1 -21.92 18.31 -32.54
C CYS A 1 -22.03 18.10 -31.03
N VAL A 2 -22.72 18.98 -30.27
CA VAL A 2 -22.84 18.84 -28.79
C VAL A 2 -23.52 17.52 -28.34
N LEU A 3 -24.54 17.06 -29.07
CA LEU A 3 -25.24 15.79 -28.78
C LEU A 3 -24.36 14.55 -28.96
N VAL A 4 -23.38 14.59 -29.87
CA VAL A 4 -22.44 13.47 -30.10
C VAL A 4 -21.39 13.40 -28.99
N ILE A 5 -20.98 14.56 -28.46
CA ILE A 5 -20.04 14.64 -27.32
C ILE A 5 -20.70 14.14 -26.03
N ALA A 6 -21.96 14.52 -25.77
CA ALA A 6 -22.67 14.03 -24.60
C ALA A 6 -22.90 12.51 -24.65
N LEU A 7 -23.27 11.96 -25.81
CA LEU A 7 -23.45 10.51 -25.99
C LEU A 7 -22.13 9.73 -25.91
N THR A 8 -21.01 10.32 -26.35
CA THR A 8 -19.68 9.69 -26.21
C THR A 8 -19.15 9.76 -24.79
N VAL A 9 -19.38 10.84 -24.05
CA VAL A 9 -19.02 10.93 -22.62
C VAL A 9 -19.89 9.99 -21.77
N VAL A 10 -21.20 9.95 -22.01
CA VAL A 10 -22.11 9.00 -21.35
C VAL A 10 -21.77 7.56 -21.75
N GLY A 11 -21.49 7.32 -23.03
CA GLY A 11 -21.04 6.04 -23.55
C GLY A 11 -19.70 5.61 -22.99
N SER A 12 -18.75 6.52 -22.75
CA SER A 12 -17.44 6.21 -22.16
C SER A 12 -17.51 6.02 -20.63
N ASN A 13 -18.52 6.59 -19.96
CA ASN A 13 -18.84 6.27 -18.57
C ASN A 13 -19.60 4.94 -18.43
N TYR A 14 -20.45 4.60 -19.42
CA TYR A 14 -21.25 3.36 -19.45
C TYR A 14 -20.43 2.15 -19.93
N ILE A 15 -19.62 2.35 -20.96
CA ILE A 15 -18.47 1.52 -21.33
C ILE A 15 -17.35 1.90 -20.37
N ASN A 16 -17.59 1.58 -19.10
CA ASN A 16 -16.63 1.71 -18.03
C ASN A 16 -15.36 0.97 -18.46
N LEU A 17 -14.40 1.74 -19.00
CA LEU A 17 -13.04 1.31 -19.31
C LEU A 17 -12.25 1.04 -18.02
N SER A 18 -12.91 0.88 -16.87
CA SER A 18 -12.39 0.03 -15.82
C SER A 18 -12.23 -1.35 -16.43
N SER A 19 -10.99 -1.67 -16.82
CA SER A 19 -10.61 -3.03 -17.15
C SER A 19 -11.17 -3.98 -16.09
N ARG A 20 -11.40 -5.27 -16.39
CA ARG A 20 -11.77 -6.27 -15.37
C ARG A 20 -10.78 -6.35 -14.18
N TYR A 21 -9.67 -5.63 -14.26
CA TYR A 21 -8.59 -5.51 -13.29
C TYR A 21 -8.66 -4.21 -12.47
N ALA A 22 -9.55 -3.26 -12.80
CA ALA A 22 -9.75 -2.04 -12.05
C ALA A 22 -10.94 -2.19 -11.10
N ILE A 23 -10.73 -1.78 -9.84
CA ILE A 23 -11.75 -1.85 -8.79
C ILE A 23 -12.93 -0.98 -9.21
N ARG A 24 -14.15 -1.48 -9.00
CA ARG A 24 -15.38 -0.76 -9.34
C ARG A 24 -15.47 0.51 -8.51
N LYS A 25 -15.82 1.61 -9.17
CA LYS A 25 -16.08 2.90 -8.54
C LYS A 25 -17.11 2.73 -7.41
N GLY A 26 -16.70 3.02 -6.16
CA GLY A 26 -17.55 2.98 -4.97
C GLY A 26 -17.35 1.77 -4.05
N GLU A 27 -16.56 0.76 -4.43
CA GLU A 27 -16.20 -0.33 -3.52
C GLU A 27 -14.96 0.06 -2.68
N PRO A 28 -15.01 -0.05 -1.34
CA PRO A 28 -13.89 0.32 -0.48
C PRO A 28 -12.72 -0.66 -0.69
N THR A 29 -11.55 -0.13 -0.98
CA THR A 29 -10.31 -0.89 -1.08
C THR A 29 -9.65 -1.00 0.30
N ILE A 30 -8.70 -1.93 0.48
CA ILE A 30 -7.96 -1.96 1.75
C ILE A 30 -7.13 -0.68 1.94
N GLN A 31 -6.66 -0.07 0.84
CA GLN A 31 -5.97 1.21 0.86
C GLN A 31 -6.88 2.36 1.25
N SER A 32 -8.14 2.39 0.79
CA SER A 32 -9.08 3.44 1.18
C SER A 32 -9.47 3.32 2.65
N GLN A 33 -9.61 2.09 3.16
CA GLN A 33 -9.86 1.84 4.59
C GLN A 33 -8.65 2.26 5.44
N ALA A 34 -7.43 1.92 5.02
CA ALA A 34 -6.20 2.37 5.67
C ALA A 34 -6.05 3.91 5.64
N ALA A 35 -6.38 4.54 4.52
CA ALA A 35 -6.37 6.00 4.38
C ALA A 35 -7.41 6.67 5.30
N GLU A 36 -8.61 6.10 5.42
CA GLU A 36 -9.64 6.60 6.34
C GLU A 36 -9.20 6.46 7.81
N TYR A 37 -8.53 5.37 8.14
CA TYR A 37 -7.92 5.18 9.46
C TYR A 37 -6.89 6.29 9.75
N ILE A 38 -5.92 6.49 8.87
CA ILE A 38 -4.88 7.52 9.02
C ILE A 38 -5.49 8.91 9.16
N LYS A 39 -6.43 9.27 8.28
CA LYS A 39 -7.10 10.58 8.32
C LYS A 39 -7.88 10.85 9.59
N SER A 40 -8.37 9.81 10.26
CA SER A 40 -9.15 9.93 11.50
C SER A 40 -8.31 9.89 12.78
N HIS A 41 -7.08 9.36 12.73
CA HIS A 41 -6.21 9.18 13.90
C HIS A 41 -5.06 10.20 13.93
N ASN A 42 -4.22 10.19 12.90
CA ASN A 42 -3.14 11.18 12.73
C ASN A 42 -3.00 11.54 11.24
N PRO A 43 -3.79 12.52 10.73
CA PRO A 43 -3.80 12.86 9.30
C PRO A 43 -2.47 13.39 8.77
N ASP A 44 -1.61 13.94 9.64
CA ASP A 44 -0.28 14.45 9.29
C ASP A 44 0.84 13.41 9.52
N GLY A 45 0.48 12.20 9.99
CA GLY A 45 1.42 11.14 10.27
C GLY A 45 2.16 10.67 9.02
N VAL A 46 3.47 10.46 9.17
CA VAL A 46 4.37 10.08 8.09
C VAL A 46 4.20 8.61 7.73
N ILE A 47 3.82 8.35 6.47
CA ILE A 47 3.64 7.00 5.94
C ILE A 47 4.94 6.45 5.33
N LEU A 48 5.19 5.15 5.51
CA LEU A 48 6.24 4.39 4.84
C LEU A 48 5.69 3.08 4.25
N ASN A 49 6.00 2.77 2.99
CA ASN A 49 5.79 1.43 2.42
C ASN A 49 7.04 0.57 2.63
N TYR A 50 7.06 -0.24 3.68
CA TYR A 50 8.22 -1.02 4.10
C TYR A 50 8.26 -2.40 3.43
N GLY A 51 9.33 -2.66 2.68
CA GLY A 51 9.55 -3.97 2.05
C GLY A 51 8.59 -4.28 0.88
N CYS A 52 7.86 -3.29 0.38
CA CYS A 52 6.94 -3.42 -0.75
C CYS A 52 6.98 -2.19 -1.68
N LEU A 53 6.49 -2.36 -2.91
CA LEU A 53 6.21 -1.25 -3.83
C LEU A 53 5.08 -0.37 -3.30
N ASP A 54 4.91 0.81 -3.89
CA ASP A 54 3.76 1.66 -3.62
C ASP A 54 2.45 0.94 -3.97
N CYS A 55 1.64 0.72 -2.93
CA CYS A 55 0.34 0.10 -3.03
C CYS A 55 -0.78 1.12 -3.30
N GLY A 56 -0.44 2.40 -3.54
CA GLY A 56 -1.37 3.50 -3.79
C GLY A 56 -1.93 4.13 -2.51
N LEU A 57 -1.34 3.86 -1.33
CA LEU A 57 -1.85 4.39 -0.07
C LEU A 57 -1.64 5.90 0.04
N TYR A 58 -0.49 6.44 -0.38
CA TYR A 58 -0.23 7.88 -0.34
C TYR A 58 -1.32 8.67 -1.08
N LEU A 59 -1.68 8.22 -2.28
CA LEU A 59 -2.77 8.82 -3.05
C LEU A 59 -4.12 8.71 -2.33
N ALA A 60 -4.44 7.54 -1.75
CA ALA A 60 -5.69 7.37 -1.01
C ALA A 60 -5.74 8.24 0.25
N ALA A 61 -4.60 8.40 0.93
CA ALA A 61 -4.40 9.20 2.13
C ALA A 61 -4.31 10.71 1.85
N ASP A 62 -4.24 11.12 0.58
CA ASP A 62 -3.97 12.51 0.17
C ASP A 62 -2.64 13.05 0.75
N GLN A 63 -1.63 12.19 0.78
CA GLN A 63 -0.29 12.52 1.27
C GLN A 63 0.76 12.35 0.17
N ILE A 64 1.86 13.09 0.29
CA ILE A 64 3.08 12.90 -0.51
C ILE A 64 4.13 12.13 0.31
N PRO A 65 4.91 11.23 -0.31
CA PRO A 65 5.98 10.54 0.41
C PRO A 65 7.03 11.53 0.93
N GLN A 66 7.39 11.43 2.22
CA GLN A 66 8.39 12.30 2.85
C GLN A 66 9.79 11.70 2.86
N PHE A 67 9.90 10.37 2.68
CA PHE A 67 11.19 9.68 2.62
C PHE A 67 11.70 9.56 1.18
N LYS A 68 13.02 9.61 1.00
CA LYS A 68 13.65 9.29 -0.29
C LYS A 68 13.40 7.83 -0.69
N HIS A 69 13.48 6.92 0.29
CA HIS A 69 13.27 5.48 0.12
C HIS A 69 11.90 5.12 0.71
N PHE A 70 10.84 5.71 0.16
CA PHE A 70 9.46 5.57 0.66
C PHE A 70 8.79 4.24 0.29
N GLU A 71 9.41 3.49 -0.63
CA GLU A 71 9.01 2.17 -1.11
C GLU A 71 10.24 1.32 -1.42
N THR A 72 10.05 0.00 -1.49
CA THR A 72 11.07 -0.94 -1.95
C THR A 72 11.04 -1.08 -3.46
N GLN A 73 12.12 -0.66 -4.10
CA GLN A 73 12.31 -0.86 -5.54
C GLN A 73 12.71 -2.32 -5.82
N ASN A 74 12.44 -2.79 -7.04
CA ASN A 74 12.85 -4.13 -7.50
C ASN A 74 14.35 -4.19 -7.83
N LEU A 75 15.20 -3.80 -6.86
CA LEU A 75 16.65 -3.77 -6.96
C LEU A 75 17.26 -4.96 -6.22
N LEU A 76 18.42 -5.42 -6.69
CA LEU A 76 19.18 -6.48 -6.03
C LEU A 76 19.85 -5.93 -4.77
N TYR A 77 19.52 -6.51 -3.61
CA TYR A 77 20.07 -6.07 -2.32
C TYR A 77 21.61 -6.07 -2.30
N ASP A 78 22.26 -7.13 -2.81
CA ASP A 78 23.72 -7.24 -2.83
C ASP A 78 24.43 -6.11 -3.59
N LYS A 79 23.71 -5.39 -4.47
CA LYS A 79 24.23 -4.25 -5.24
C LYS A 79 23.74 -2.90 -4.71
N TYR A 80 22.51 -2.86 -4.21
CA TYR A 80 21.82 -1.64 -3.80
C TYR A 80 21.13 -1.83 -2.45
N PRO A 81 21.89 -2.07 -1.36
CA PRO A 81 21.31 -2.35 -0.06
C PRO A 81 20.63 -1.11 0.55
N GLU A 82 21.03 0.10 0.12
CA GLU A 82 20.61 1.37 0.70
C GLU A 82 19.09 1.58 0.73
N ASN A 83 18.36 1.03 -0.25
CA ASN A 83 16.92 1.20 -0.31
C ASN A 83 16.20 0.50 0.85
N ILE A 84 16.62 -0.73 1.19
CA ILE A 84 16.04 -1.50 2.30
C ILE A 84 16.63 -1.07 3.63
N ASP A 85 17.94 -0.80 3.68
CA ASP A 85 18.62 -0.41 4.92
C ASP A 85 18.10 0.93 5.45
N GLU A 86 17.88 1.92 4.57
CA GLU A 86 17.30 3.21 4.99
C GLU A 86 15.84 3.07 5.40
N GLN A 87 15.05 2.24 4.71
CA GLN A 87 13.68 1.93 5.14
C GLN A 87 13.65 1.36 6.54
N LYS A 88 14.55 0.41 6.83
CA LYS A 88 14.68 -0.19 8.17
C LYS A 88 15.05 0.86 9.21
N ARG A 89 16.02 1.73 8.89
CA ARG A 89 16.42 2.84 9.75
C ARG A 89 15.26 3.78 10.07
N TYR A 90 14.39 4.11 9.10
CA TYR A 90 13.22 4.97 9.35
C TYR A 90 12.27 4.36 10.38
N VAL A 91 12.07 3.05 10.33
CA VAL A 91 11.22 2.34 11.31
C VAL A 91 11.91 2.25 12.67
N GLU A 92 13.18 1.86 12.72
CA GLU A 92 13.93 1.68 13.98
C GLU A 92 14.18 3.01 14.72
N GLN A 93 14.19 4.14 14.01
CA GLN A 93 14.33 5.47 14.59
C GLN A 93 12.98 6.19 14.78
N HIS A 94 11.87 5.47 14.62
CA HIS A 94 10.51 6.00 14.82
C HIS A 94 10.21 7.24 13.97
N LEU A 95 10.78 7.30 12.76
CA LEU A 95 10.56 8.43 11.84
C LEU A 95 9.26 8.29 11.06
N ALA A 96 8.73 7.08 10.93
CA ALA A 96 7.45 6.80 10.29
C ALA A 96 6.39 6.55 11.37
N ASP A 97 5.31 7.34 11.37
CA ASP A 97 4.16 7.12 12.24
C ASP A 97 3.35 5.91 11.78
N TYR A 98 3.24 5.73 10.46
CA TYR A 98 2.53 4.64 9.83
C TYR A 98 3.45 3.81 8.93
N VAL A 99 3.43 2.50 9.11
CA VAL A 99 4.20 1.58 8.27
C VAL A 99 3.26 0.59 7.60
N VAL A 100 3.32 0.56 6.28
CA VAL A 100 2.57 -0.38 5.45
C VAL A 100 3.49 -1.54 5.07
N VAL A 101 2.99 -2.76 5.25
CA VAL A 101 3.68 -3.97 4.83
C VAL A 101 2.75 -4.83 3.99
N VAL A 102 3.21 -5.17 2.79
CA VAL A 102 2.51 -6.05 1.86
C VAL A 102 3.43 -7.23 1.52
N PRO A 103 3.41 -8.32 2.31
CA PRO A 103 4.30 -9.45 2.10
C PRO A 103 4.05 -10.12 0.75
N LEU A 104 5.10 -10.53 0.04
CA LEU A 104 4.96 -11.38 -1.15
C LEU A 104 4.16 -12.66 -0.81
N PRO A 105 3.45 -13.29 -1.77
CA PRO A 105 2.56 -14.45 -1.51
C PRO A 105 3.18 -15.64 -0.76
N LYS A 106 4.52 -15.77 -0.76
CA LYS A 106 5.25 -16.85 -0.08
C LYS A 106 6.01 -16.39 1.17
N THR A 107 5.88 -15.12 1.54
CA THR A 107 6.58 -14.50 2.65
C THR A 107 5.64 -14.35 3.83
N ASN A 108 6.05 -14.86 4.99
CA ASN A 108 5.31 -14.65 6.24
C ASN A 108 5.69 -13.29 6.84
N ILE A 109 4.71 -12.56 7.39
CA ILE A 109 4.94 -11.30 8.11
C ILE A 109 5.97 -11.44 9.24
N ASN A 110 6.04 -12.59 9.91
CA ASN A 110 7.04 -12.87 10.95
C ASN A 110 8.48 -12.74 10.41
N LYS A 111 8.74 -13.18 9.18
CA LYS A 111 10.07 -13.04 8.56
C LYS A 111 10.44 -11.57 8.31
N ILE A 112 9.45 -10.73 8.03
CA ILE A 112 9.65 -9.29 7.85
C ILE A 112 9.94 -8.64 9.21
N MET A 113 9.22 -9.03 10.26
CA MET A 113 9.45 -8.58 11.63
C MET A 113 10.78 -9.09 12.21
N GLU A 114 11.27 -10.26 11.79
CA GLU A 114 12.62 -10.73 12.15
C GLU A 114 13.70 -9.81 11.56
N ASN A 115 13.49 -9.31 10.34
CA ASN A 115 14.40 -8.37 9.69
C ASN A 115 14.31 -6.94 10.25
N CYS A 116 13.12 -6.52 10.72
CA CYS A 116 12.89 -5.24 11.40
C CYS A 116 12.10 -5.46 12.71
N PRO A 117 12.80 -5.74 13.82
CA PRO A 117 12.17 -6.04 15.11
C PRO A 117 11.33 -4.90 15.69
N ALA A 118 11.63 -3.65 15.34
CA ALA A 118 10.87 -2.47 15.73
C ALA A 118 9.38 -2.59 15.36
N LEU A 119 9.05 -3.19 14.20
CA LEU A 119 7.65 -3.43 13.79
C LEU A 119 6.85 -4.28 14.80
N LYS A 120 7.52 -5.14 15.56
CA LYS A 120 6.88 -6.00 16.57
C LYS A 120 6.87 -5.34 17.95
N THR A 121 7.90 -4.57 18.26
CA THR A 121 8.16 -4.04 19.61
C THR A 121 7.54 -2.66 19.80
N ASP A 122 7.70 -1.78 18.82
CA ASP A 122 7.39 -0.36 18.94
C ASP A 122 6.13 0.03 18.17
N TYR A 123 5.67 -0.82 17.25
CA TYR A 123 4.46 -0.59 16.46
C TYR A 123 3.33 -1.56 16.84
N THR A 124 2.09 -1.16 16.54
CA THR A 124 0.89 -1.98 16.69
C THR A 124 0.22 -2.15 15.33
N VAL A 125 -0.26 -3.35 15.03
CA VAL A 125 -1.07 -3.58 13.83
C VAL A 125 -2.48 -3.02 14.08
N VAL A 126 -2.85 -1.99 13.34
CA VAL A 126 -4.14 -1.30 13.48
C VAL A 126 -5.15 -1.72 12.43
N LEU A 127 -4.68 -2.17 11.27
CA LEU A 127 -5.54 -2.67 10.20
C LEU A 127 -4.86 -3.80 9.44
N THR A 128 -5.65 -4.81 9.10
CA THR A 128 -5.23 -5.91 8.23
C THR A 128 -6.26 -6.15 7.15
N GLY A 129 -5.82 -6.61 5.99
CA GLY A 129 -6.73 -6.99 4.93
C GLY A 129 -6.05 -7.72 3.80
N LYS A 130 -6.71 -7.74 2.65
CA LYS A 130 -6.26 -8.46 1.47
C LYS A 130 -6.37 -7.56 0.25
N ILE A 131 -5.33 -7.53 -0.57
CA ILE A 131 -5.35 -6.95 -1.91
C ILE A 131 -5.62 -8.09 -2.88
N PRO A 132 -6.74 -8.07 -3.63
CA PRO A 132 -6.99 -9.05 -4.68
C PRO A 132 -6.01 -8.84 -5.83
N LEU A 133 -5.26 -9.88 -6.20
CA LEU A 133 -4.56 -9.93 -7.47
C LEU A 133 -5.46 -10.58 -8.51
N HIS A 134 -5.82 -9.81 -9.53
CA HIS A 134 -6.41 -10.35 -10.74
C HIS A 134 -5.31 -10.89 -11.64
N ASP A 135 -5.35 -12.18 -11.93
CA ASP A 135 -4.27 -12.86 -12.64
C ASP A 135 -4.18 -12.44 -14.11
N LEU A 136 -2.96 -12.37 -14.64
CA LEU A 136 -2.67 -12.05 -16.04
C LEU A 136 -3.07 -13.24 -16.94
N GLY A 137 -4.36 -13.36 -17.21
CA GLY A 137 -4.86 -14.02 -18.42
C GLY A 137 -4.89 -15.55 -18.45
N ILE A 138 -4.66 -16.27 -17.34
CA ILE A 138 -4.90 -17.72 -17.29
C ILE A 138 -5.83 -17.98 -16.10
N LYS A 139 -6.88 -18.80 -16.31
CA LYS A 139 -7.88 -19.19 -15.29
C LYS A 139 -7.20 -19.49 -13.95
N ALA A 140 -7.14 -18.52 -13.06
CA ALA A 140 -6.34 -18.63 -11.87
C ALA A 140 -7.11 -18.17 -10.65
N LYS A 141 -6.92 -19.01 -9.64
CA LYS A 141 -7.34 -18.90 -8.25
C LYS A 141 -7.17 -17.46 -7.77
N GLU A 142 -8.17 -16.91 -7.07
CA GLU A 142 -8.03 -15.61 -6.41
C GLU A 142 -6.79 -15.61 -5.51
N LEU A 143 -5.73 -14.96 -5.99
CA LEU A 143 -4.51 -14.73 -5.23
C LEU A 143 -4.75 -13.47 -4.42
N ASN A 144 -4.78 -13.62 -3.11
CA ASN A 144 -4.91 -12.49 -2.21
C ASN A 144 -3.56 -12.26 -1.53
N ILE A 145 -3.05 -11.04 -1.63
CA ILE A 145 -1.86 -10.63 -0.87
C ILE A 145 -2.33 -9.98 0.42
N SER A 146 -1.72 -10.36 1.54
CA SER A 146 -2.01 -9.75 2.83
C SER A 146 -1.52 -8.30 2.88
N PHE A 147 -2.29 -7.45 3.54
CA PHE A 147 -1.96 -6.05 3.80
C PHE A 147 -1.95 -5.82 5.31
N TYR A 148 -0.95 -5.13 5.82
CA TYR A 148 -0.82 -4.74 7.22
C TYR A 148 -0.52 -3.24 7.29
N LEU A 149 -1.30 -2.53 8.10
CA LEU A 149 -1.00 -1.18 8.53
C LEU A 149 -0.56 -1.23 9.99
N PHE A 150 0.64 -0.73 10.24
CA PHE A 150 1.23 -0.54 11.55
C PHE A 150 1.16 0.94 11.93
N GLU A 151 0.89 1.22 13.20
CA GLU A 151 0.97 2.54 13.81
C GLU A 151 1.99 2.51 14.94
N LEU A 152 2.83 3.55 15.02
CA LEU A 152 3.81 3.72 16.08
C LEU A 152 3.08 3.87 17.43
N LYS A 153 3.53 3.16 18.46
CA LYS A 153 2.95 3.30 19.81
C LYS A 153 3.28 4.67 20.37
N GLU A 154 2.28 5.34 20.95
CA GLU A 154 2.53 6.50 21.80
C GLU A 154 3.36 6.07 23.01
N ASN A 155 4.43 6.82 23.29
CA ASN A 155 5.29 6.62 24.47
C ASN A 155 4.66 7.22 25.74
#